data_AF-A0A372NRP1-F1
#
_entry.id   AF-A0A372NRP1-F1
#
_cell.length_a   1.000
_cell.length_b   1.000
_cell.length_c   1.000
_cell.angle_alpha   90.00
_cell.angle_beta   90.00
_cell.angle_gamma   90.00
#
_symmetry.space_group_name_H-M   'P 1'
#
loop_
_entity.id
_entity.type
_entity.pdbx_description
1 polymer ?
#
loop_
_entity_poly.entity_id
_entity_poly.type
_entity_poly.pdbx_seq_one_letter_code
_entity_poly.pdbx_strand_id
1 'polypeptide(L)'
;MPKNYQLSDFVSFKKSGKLRYELHCTPRQEADIYRWLKEQGFGLSEADERVFTFRRIGGEIMPASVISMKRNFLAFLEAAAFESNDGDEPKRSELINWFFSMPPLKQNELFRLHLKDTLSPEEMSRIQAA
;
A
#
# COMPACT_ATOMS: atom_id res chain seq x y z
N MET A 1 2.92 -18.74 8.05
CA MET A 1 1.47 -18.59 8.28
C MET A 1 0.98 -17.58 7.26
N PRO A 2 -0.04 -17.87 6.42
CA PRO A 2 -0.67 -16.81 5.63
C PRO A 2 -1.19 -15.76 6.62
N LYS A 3 -0.88 -14.49 6.39
CA LYS A 3 -1.47 -13.40 7.16
C LYS A 3 -2.93 -13.31 6.75
N ASN A 4 -3.83 -13.46 7.70
CA ASN A 4 -5.23 -13.17 7.50
C ASN A 4 -5.39 -11.66 7.59
N TYR A 5 -5.81 -11.04 6.49
CA TYR A 5 -6.06 -9.61 6.41
C TYR A 5 -7.56 -9.36 6.50
N GLN A 6 -7.98 -8.38 7.30
CA GLN A 6 -9.37 -7.94 7.30
C GLN A 6 -9.51 -6.77 6.33
N LEU A 7 -10.60 -6.73 5.56
CA LEU A 7 -10.85 -5.63 4.63
C LEU A 7 -10.90 -4.28 5.36
N SER A 8 -11.43 -4.29 6.60
CA SER A 8 -11.50 -3.14 7.50
C SER A 8 -10.15 -2.55 7.87
N ASP A 9 -9.05 -3.29 7.73
CA ASP A 9 -7.69 -2.78 7.96
C ASP A 9 -7.29 -1.75 6.90
N PHE A 10 -7.91 -1.78 5.72
CA PHE A 10 -7.53 -0.93 4.59
C PHE A 10 -8.61 0.03 4.14
N VAL A 11 -9.88 -0.32 4.37
CA VAL A 11 -11.00 0.49 3.90
C VAL A 11 -12.21 0.34 4.80
N SER A 12 -12.85 1.47 5.06
CA SER A 12 -14.14 1.52 5.71
C SER A 12 -15.21 1.77 4.66
N PHE A 13 -16.38 1.17 4.85
CA PHE A 13 -17.53 1.39 3.99
C PHE A 13 -18.71 1.88 4.80
N LYS A 14 -19.42 2.88 4.27
CA LYS A 14 -20.67 3.37 4.82
C LYS A 14 -21.78 3.12 3.81
N LYS A 15 -22.87 2.51 4.25
CA LYS A 15 -24.04 2.28 3.41
C LYS A 15 -24.64 3.63 3.00
N SER A 16 -24.63 3.92 1.71
CA SER A 16 -25.21 5.12 1.10
C SER A 16 -26.41 4.69 0.24
N GLY A 17 -27.52 4.37 0.91
CA GLY A 17 -28.75 3.88 0.27
C GLY A 17 -28.85 2.34 0.14
N LYS A 18 -29.81 1.86 -0.66
CA LYS A 18 -30.19 0.43 -0.70
C LYS A 18 -29.11 -0.50 -1.29
N LEU A 19 -28.23 -0.01 -2.18
CA LEU A 19 -27.29 -0.84 -2.96
C LEU A 19 -25.94 -0.14 -3.25
N ARG A 20 -25.54 0.86 -2.46
CA ARG A 20 -24.26 1.55 -2.67
C ARG A 20 -23.53 1.72 -1.35
N TYR A 21 -22.23 1.49 -1.39
CA TYR A 21 -21.31 1.80 -0.31
C TYR A 21 -20.45 2.99 -0.69
N GLU A 22 -20.27 3.91 0.24
CA GLU A 22 -19.23 4.92 0.20
C GLU A 22 -17.99 4.37 0.91
N LEU A 23 -16.95 4.07 0.13
CA LEU A 23 -15.68 3.57 0.63
C LEU A 23 -14.76 4.75 0.95
N HIS A 24 -14.13 4.72 2.11
CA HIS A 24 -13.21 5.74 2.58
C HIS A 24 -12.02 5.13 3.31
N CYS A 25 -10.89 5.84 3.26
CA CYS A 25 -9.66 5.48 3.96
C CYS A 25 -9.42 6.50 5.07
N THR A 26 -9.38 6.02 6.31
CA THR A 26 -8.96 6.81 7.47
C THR A 26 -7.44 6.92 7.53
N PRO A 27 -6.86 7.89 8.27
CA PRO A 27 -5.40 7.95 8.46
C PRO A 27 -4.80 6.68 9.05
N ARG A 28 -5.55 5.96 9.91
CA ARG A 28 -5.15 4.66 10.44
C ARG A 28 -5.01 3.63 9.32
N GLN A 29 -6.02 3.52 8.47
CA GLN A 29 -6.02 2.59 7.32
C GLN A 29 -4.94 2.96 6.30
N GLU A 30 -4.70 4.25 6.08
CA GLU A 30 -3.59 4.72 5.24
C GLU A 30 -2.24 4.25 5.80
N ALA A 31 -2.04 4.34 7.12
CA ALA A 31 -0.86 3.79 7.78
C ALA A 31 -0.77 2.26 7.64
N ASP A 32 -1.90 1.53 7.72
CA ASP A 32 -1.93 0.08 7.53
C ASP A 32 -1.57 -0.33 6.09
N ILE A 33 -1.99 0.45 5.08
CA ILE A 33 -1.53 0.28 3.68
C ILE A 33 -0.01 0.45 3.59
N TYR A 34 0.57 1.46 4.24
CA TYR A 34 2.02 1.68 4.20
C TYR A 34 2.82 0.60 4.93
N ARG A 35 2.32 0.12 6.08
CA ARG A 35 2.90 -1.05 6.77
C ARG A 35 2.85 -2.28 5.88
N TRP A 36 1.73 -2.51 5.21
CA TRP A 36 1.60 -3.61 4.25
C TRP A 36 2.60 -3.47 3.10
N LEU A 37 2.76 -2.28 2.52
CA LEU A 37 3.75 -2.02 1.46
C LEU A 37 5.18 -2.29 1.94
N LYS A 38 5.50 -1.91 3.18
CA LYS A 38 6.80 -2.22 3.82
C LYS A 38 7.04 -3.73 3.87
N GLU A 39 6.02 -4.50 4.24
CA GLU A 39 6.08 -5.97 4.25
C GLU A 39 6.25 -6.58 2.85
N GLN A 40 5.74 -5.92 1.81
CA GLN A 40 5.99 -6.29 0.40
C GLN A 40 7.37 -5.88 -0.11
N GLY A 41 8.22 -5.37 0.78
CA GLY A 41 9.60 -4.99 0.53
C GLY A 41 9.79 -3.55 0.07
N PHE A 42 8.72 -2.76 -0.06
CA PHE A 42 8.86 -1.36 -0.47
C PHE A 42 9.46 -0.51 0.64
N GLY A 43 10.25 0.48 0.27
CA GLY A 43 10.82 1.41 1.22
C GLY A 43 11.24 2.74 0.60
N LEU A 44 11.58 3.66 1.49
CA LEU A 44 12.09 4.99 1.18
C LEU A 44 13.37 5.22 1.95
N SER A 45 14.38 5.78 1.30
CA SER A 45 15.57 6.27 1.97
C SER A 45 15.88 7.69 1.56
N GLU A 46 16.42 8.47 2.47
CA GLU A 46 16.78 9.87 2.26
C GLU A 46 18.29 10.00 2.34
N ALA A 47 18.93 10.44 1.25
CA ALA A 47 20.37 10.69 1.20
C ALA A 47 20.64 11.86 0.26
N ASP A 48 21.54 12.77 0.65
CA ASP A 48 21.91 13.98 -0.12
C ASP A 48 20.70 14.76 -0.65
N GLU A 49 19.71 15.00 0.24
CA GLU A 49 18.45 15.70 -0.07
C GLU A 49 17.55 15.02 -1.12
N ARG A 50 17.89 13.78 -1.51
CA ARG A 50 17.10 12.96 -2.46
C ARG A 50 16.37 11.84 -1.73
N VAL A 51 15.16 11.56 -2.19
CA VAL A 51 14.36 10.42 -1.74
C VAL A 51 14.50 9.28 -2.73
N PHE A 52 15.05 8.17 -2.28
CA PHE A 52 15.16 6.93 -3.03
C PHE A 52 13.98 6.03 -2.68
N THR A 53 13.15 5.74 -3.68
CA THR A 53 12.09 4.73 -3.55
C THR A 53 12.61 3.41 -4.08
N PHE A 54 12.48 2.35 -3.29
CA PHE A 54 13.05 1.04 -3.63
C PHE A 54 12.11 -0.10 -3.23
N ARG A 55 12.43 -1.30 -3.72
CA ARG A 55 11.80 -2.54 -3.28
C ARG A 55 12.85 -3.63 -3.06
N ARG A 56 12.75 -4.35 -1.94
CA ARG A 56 13.56 -5.54 -1.66
C ARG A 56 12.77 -6.82 -1.94
N ILE A 57 13.30 -7.69 -2.79
CA ILE A 57 12.70 -8.99 -3.11
C ILE A 57 13.81 -10.05 -3.09
N GLY A 58 13.67 -11.05 -2.23
CA GLY A 58 14.62 -12.18 -2.18
C GLY A 58 16.06 -11.77 -1.87
N GLY A 59 16.27 -10.66 -1.14
CA GLY A 59 17.61 -10.12 -0.84
C GLY A 59 18.15 -9.14 -1.88
N GLU A 60 17.53 -9.04 -3.04
CA GLU A 60 17.87 -8.05 -4.06
C GLU A 60 17.13 -6.74 -3.84
N ILE A 61 17.78 -5.63 -4.17
CA ILE A 61 17.19 -4.29 -4.12
C ILE A 61 17.07 -3.71 -5.52
N MET A 62 15.91 -3.12 -5.81
CA MET A 62 15.62 -2.50 -7.10
C MET A 62 15.00 -1.11 -6.92
N PRO A 63 15.23 -0.18 -7.86
CA PRO A 63 14.47 1.05 -7.94
C PRO A 63 12.97 0.76 -8.01
N ALA A 64 12.18 1.55 -7.30
CA ALA A 64 10.74 1.45 -7.32
C ALA A 64 10.10 2.84 -7.41
N SER A 65 8.79 2.87 -7.56
CA SER A 65 8.03 4.10 -7.64
C SER A 65 6.72 4.00 -6.88
N VAL A 66 6.13 5.16 -6.55
CA VAL A 66 4.79 5.24 -5.97
C VAL A 66 3.74 4.56 -6.86
N ILE A 67 3.92 4.62 -8.19
CA ILE A 67 3.07 3.91 -9.16
C ILE A 67 3.19 2.39 -8.97
N SER A 68 4.40 1.89 -8.74
CA SER A 68 4.65 0.46 -8.50
C SER A 68 4.02 -0.01 -7.18
N MET A 69 4.10 0.81 -6.12
CA MET A 69 3.39 0.55 -4.86
C MET A 69 1.88 0.46 -5.07
N LYS A 70 1.31 1.45 -5.79
CA LYS A 70 -0.13 1.49 -6.08
C LYS A 70 -0.56 0.23 -6.84
N ARG A 71 0.17 -0.17 -7.89
CA ARG A 71 -0.11 -1.42 -8.64
C ARG A 71 -0.01 -2.67 -7.77
N ASN A 72 0.97 -2.72 -6.87
CA ASN A 72 1.13 -3.89 -5.99
C ASN A 72 -0.04 -4.00 -5.00
N PHE A 73 -0.50 -2.87 -4.45
CA PHE A 73 -1.68 -2.85 -3.60
C PHE A 73 -2.96 -3.21 -4.35
N LEU A 74 -3.13 -2.77 -5.61
CA LEU A 74 -4.25 -3.20 -6.46
C LEU A 74 -4.27 -4.73 -6.62
N ALA A 75 -3.15 -5.33 -7.01
CA ALA A 75 -3.04 -6.78 -7.17
C ALA A 75 -3.38 -7.53 -5.87
N PHE A 76 -3.05 -6.94 -4.71
CA PHE A 76 -3.45 -7.45 -3.42
C PHE A 76 -4.96 -7.40 -3.19
N LEU A 77 -5.62 -6.26 -3.46
CA LEU A 77 -7.09 -6.15 -3.34
C LEU A 77 -7.83 -7.13 -4.28
N GLU A 78 -7.25 -7.41 -5.45
CA GLU A 78 -7.79 -8.36 -6.43
C GLU A 78 -7.66 -9.82 -5.99
N ALA A 79 -6.52 -10.20 -5.42
CA ALA A 79 -6.17 -11.59 -5.13
C ALA A 79 -6.44 -12.03 -3.67
N ALA A 80 -6.45 -11.11 -2.71
CA ALA A 80 -6.57 -11.46 -1.30
C ALA A 80 -7.95 -12.04 -0.97
N ALA A 81 -7.94 -13.11 -0.18
CA ALA A 81 -9.11 -13.61 0.52
C ALA A 81 -9.22 -12.85 1.84
N PHE A 82 -10.08 -11.83 1.87
CA PHE A 82 -10.40 -11.12 3.11
C PHE A 82 -11.35 -11.98 3.94
N GLU A 83 -11.13 -12.04 5.26
CA GLU A 83 -12.08 -12.67 6.17
C GLU A 83 -13.39 -11.88 6.15
N SER A 84 -14.48 -12.52 5.71
CA SER A 84 -15.79 -11.88 5.62
C SER A 84 -16.43 -11.80 7.00
N ASN A 85 -16.73 -10.60 7.47
CA ASN A 85 -17.62 -10.40 8.60
C ASN A 85 -19.06 -10.29 8.06
N ASP A 86 -19.80 -11.41 8.11
CA ASP A 86 -21.25 -11.52 7.97
C ASP A 86 -21.95 -10.48 7.06
N GLY A 87 -21.97 -10.76 5.75
CA GLY A 87 -23.10 -10.45 4.86
C GLY A 87 -23.29 -9.03 4.32
N ASP A 88 -22.55 -8.02 4.79
CA ASP A 88 -22.75 -6.60 4.39
C ASP A 88 -21.49 -5.93 3.80
N GLU A 89 -20.55 -6.72 3.26
CA GLU A 89 -19.31 -6.21 2.64
C GLU A 89 -19.48 -5.76 1.19
N PRO A 90 -18.75 -4.71 0.76
CA PRO A 90 -18.77 -4.25 -0.62
C PRO A 90 -18.27 -5.35 -1.56
N LYS A 91 -18.85 -5.43 -2.74
CA LYS A 91 -18.37 -6.37 -3.77
C LYS A 91 -16.94 -6.03 -4.15
N ARG A 92 -16.13 -7.03 -4.54
CA ARG A 92 -14.77 -6.78 -5.03
C ARG A 92 -14.74 -5.72 -6.15
N SER A 93 -15.72 -5.72 -7.06
CA SER A 93 -15.84 -4.67 -8.08
C SER A 93 -15.98 -3.25 -7.51
N GLU A 94 -16.67 -3.07 -6.37
CA GLU A 94 -16.82 -1.78 -5.69
C GLU A 94 -15.51 -1.36 -5.02
N LEU A 95 -14.78 -2.31 -4.43
CA LEU A 95 -13.44 -2.09 -3.87
C LEU A 95 -12.45 -1.64 -4.95
N ILE A 96 -12.45 -2.31 -6.11
CA ILE A 96 -11.57 -1.95 -7.24
C ILE A 96 -11.94 -0.58 -7.82
N ASN A 97 -13.24 -0.31 -8.01
CA ASN A 97 -13.71 1.00 -8.46
C ASN A 97 -13.31 2.13 -7.49
N TRP A 98 -13.46 1.88 -6.19
CA TRP A 98 -12.99 2.81 -5.16
C TRP A 98 -11.50 3.08 -5.30
N PHE A 99 -10.68 2.04 -5.42
CA PHE A 99 -9.23 2.19 -5.55
C PHE A 99 -8.84 3.04 -6.77
N PHE A 100 -9.52 2.88 -7.91
CA PHE A 100 -9.30 3.74 -9.08
C PHE A 100 -9.75 5.19 -8.87
N SER A 101 -10.77 5.42 -8.03
CA SER A 101 -11.22 6.76 -7.66
C SER A 101 -10.32 7.47 -6.64
N MET A 102 -9.45 6.73 -5.95
CA MET A 102 -8.54 7.31 -4.96
C MET A 102 -7.47 8.19 -5.61
N PRO A 103 -7.11 9.31 -4.96
CA PRO A 103 -5.93 10.08 -5.34
C PRO A 103 -4.65 9.21 -5.28
N PRO A 104 -3.55 9.64 -5.91
CA PRO A 104 -2.24 9.00 -5.72
C PRO A 104 -1.91 8.84 -4.23
N LEU A 105 -1.11 7.82 -3.89
CA LEU A 105 -0.64 7.62 -2.51
C LEU A 105 0.00 8.93 -2.02
N LYS A 106 -0.55 9.48 -0.94
CA LYS A 106 -0.09 10.76 -0.41
C LYS A 106 1.31 10.56 0.15
N GLN A 107 2.28 11.35 -0.30
CA GLN A 107 3.64 11.32 0.25
C GLN A 107 3.73 12.18 1.52
N ASN A 108 2.81 11.94 2.47
CA ASN A 108 2.67 12.66 3.73
C ASN A 108 3.61 12.10 4.82
N GLU A 109 3.48 12.61 6.05
CA GLU A 109 4.30 12.14 7.17
C GLU A 109 4.10 10.65 7.47
N LEU A 110 2.89 10.12 7.31
CA LEU A 110 2.61 8.68 7.50
C LEU A 110 3.35 7.83 6.46
N PHE A 111 3.40 8.28 5.22
CA PHE A 111 4.13 7.62 4.13
C PHE A 111 5.61 7.49 4.48
N ARG A 112 6.23 8.59 4.92
CA ARG A 112 7.64 8.59 5.35
C ARG A 112 7.82 7.72 6.60
N LEU A 113 6.99 7.91 7.63
CA LEU A 113 7.10 7.20 8.90
C LEU A 113 7.09 5.69 8.73
N HIS A 114 6.21 5.15 7.87
CA HIS A 114 6.00 3.71 7.74
C HIS A 114 6.85 3.05 6.66
N LEU A 115 7.31 3.79 5.65
CA LEU A 115 8.16 3.25 4.59
C LEU A 115 9.65 3.56 4.77
N LYS A 116 10.01 4.47 5.70
CA LYS A 116 11.41 4.83 5.94
C LYS A 116 12.26 3.60 6.21
N ASP A 117 13.42 3.62 5.59
CA ASP A 117 14.48 2.65 5.75
C ASP A 117 15.83 3.31 5.50
N THR A 118 16.87 2.66 5.97
CA THR A 118 18.24 3.07 5.69
C THR A 118 18.80 2.14 4.62
N LEU A 119 19.27 2.74 3.52
CA LEU A 119 20.08 2.04 2.54
C LEU A 119 21.55 2.13 2.95
N SER A 120 22.26 1.02 2.79
CA SER A 120 23.72 1.04 2.79
C SER A 120 24.26 1.81 1.57
N PRO A 121 25.50 2.33 1.63
CA PRO A 121 26.15 2.96 0.48
C PRO A 121 26.15 2.06 -0.77
N GLU A 122 26.34 0.75 -0.59
CA GLU A 122 26.31 -0.24 -1.68
C GLU A 122 24.92 -0.37 -2.30
N GLU A 123 23.87 -0.43 -1.49
CA GLU A 123 22.49 -0.48 -1.98
C GLU A 123 22.09 0.81 -2.71
N MET A 124 22.51 1.98 -2.21
CA MET A 124 22.28 3.25 -2.87
C MET A 124 22.94 3.31 -4.24
N SER A 125 24.19 2.85 -4.35
CA SER A 125 24.91 2.80 -5.62
C SER A 125 24.20 1.90 -6.64
N ARG A 126 23.67 0.74 -6.21
CA ARG A 126 22.90 -0.17 -7.08
C ARG A 126 21.61 0.46 -7.60
N ILE A 127 20.89 1.20 -6.74
CA ILE A 127 19.65 1.89 -7.14
C ILE A 127 19.94 3.03 -8.12
N GLN A 128 21.05 3.76 -7.95
CA GLN A 128 21.41 4.87 -8.82
C GLN A 128 21.95 4.44 -10.19
N ALA A 129 22.52 3.24 -10.28
CA ALA A 129 23.09 2.69 -11.50
C ALA A 129 22.08 1.97 -12.41
N ALA A 130 20.85 1.75 -11.93
CA ALA A 130 19.76 1.05 -12.61
C ALA A 130 18.80 2.02 -13.31
#